data_AF-A0A9E1QEB3-F1
#
_entry.id   AF-A0A9E1QEB3-F1
#
_cell.length_a   1.000
_cell.length_b   1.000
_cell.length_c   1.000
_cell.angle_alpha   90.00
_cell.angle_beta   90.00
_cell.angle_gamma   90.00
#
_symmetry.space_group_name_H-M   'P 1'
#
loop_
_entity.id
_entity.type
_entity.pdbx_description
1 polymer ?
#
loop_
_entity_poly.entity_id
_entity_poly.type
_entity_poly.pdbx_seq_one_letter_code
_entity_poly.pdbx_strand_id
1 'polypeptide(L)' 'MNIIAILIPVALLLGGLGLAGFIWSIRSGQYDDLEGAARRILIDEEPDEELLDVSQEK' A
#
# COMPACT_ATOMS: atom_id res chain seq x y z
N MET A 1 -13.91 -11.20 -41.86
CA MET A 1 -12.89 -10.59 -40.97
C MET A 1 -12.79 -11.44 -39.72
N ASN A 2 -11.60 -11.95 -39.37
CA ASN A 2 -11.43 -12.83 -38.21
C ASN A 2 -11.17 -11.99 -36.96
N ILE A 3 -12.13 -11.98 -36.03
CA ILE A 3 -12.05 -11.24 -34.75
C ILE A 3 -10.81 -11.63 -33.94
N ILE A 4 -10.36 -12.88 -34.05
CA ILE A 4 -9.20 -13.42 -33.34
C ILE A 4 -7.92 -12.64 -33.70
N ALA A 5 -7.80 -12.17 -34.95
CA ALA A 5 -6.64 -11.39 -35.39
C ALA A 5 -6.51 -10.05 -34.67
N ILE A 6 -7.60 -9.52 -34.12
CA ILE A 6 -7.62 -8.28 -33.32
C ILE A 6 -7.50 -8.60 -31.82
N LEU A 7 -8.17 -9.66 -31.36
CA LEU A 7 -8.20 -10.00 -29.94
C LEU A 7 -6.85 -10.47 -29.40
N ILE A 8 -6.06 -11.22 -30.18
CA ILE A 8 -4.73 -11.68 -29.76
C ILE A 8 -3.79 -10.50 -29.44
N PRO A 9 -3.55 -9.53 -30.35
CA PRO A 9 -2.65 -8.42 -30.04
C PRO A 9 -3.20 -7.52 -28.92
N VAL A 10 -4.52 -7.32 -28.83
CA VAL A 10 -5.13 -6.56 -27.74
C VAL A 10 -4.91 -7.24 -26.39
N ALA A 11 -5.11 -8.56 -26.30
CA ALA A 11 -4.89 -9.32 -25.07
C ALA A 11 -3.42 -9.30 -24.64
N LEU A 12 -2.49 -9.45 -25.58
CA LEU A 12 -1.05 -9.36 -25.32
C LEU A 12 -0.64 -7.95 -24.84
N LEU A 13 -1.21 -6.89 -25.44
CA LEU A 13 -0.97 -5.51 -25.01
C LEU A 13 -1.48 -5.29 -23.59
N LEU A 14 -2.72 -5.68 -23.29
CA LEU A 14 -3.31 -5.52 -21.96
C LEU A 14 -2.55 -6.33 -20.90
N GLY A 15 -2.20 -7.58 -21.21
CA GLY A 15 -1.39 -8.42 -20.32
C GLY A 15 0.01 -7.84 -20.10
N GLY A 16 0.65 -7.37 -21.17
CA GLY A 16 1.98 -6.74 -21.12
C GLY A 16 1.98 -5.43 -20.31
N LEU A 17 0.97 -4.58 -20.50
CA LEU A 17 0.80 -3.35 -19.72
C LEU A 17 0.57 -3.66 -18.24
N GLY A 18 -0.26 -4.65 -17.93
CA GLY A 18 -0.48 -5.12 -16.56
C GLY A 18 0.79 -5.64 -15.91
N LEU A 19 1.55 -6.48 -16.62
CA LEU A 19 2.82 -7.02 -16.13
C LEU A 19 3.87 -5.92 -15.93
N ALA A 20 3.99 -4.98 -16.87
CA ALA A 20 4.90 -3.85 -16.75
C ALA A 20 4.54 -2.95 -15.56
N GLY A 21 3.25 -2.65 -15.37
CA GLY A 21 2.75 -1.91 -14.22
C GLY A 21 3.01 -2.64 -12.89
N PHE A 22 2.84 -3.95 -12.87
CA PHE A 22 3.13 -4.79 -11.69
C PHE A 22 4.62 -4.75 -11.33
N ILE A 23 5.51 -4.96 -12.30
CA ILE A 23 6.97 -4.89 -12.08
C ILE A 23 7.39 -3.49 -11.63
N TRP A 24 6.81 -2.44 -12.22
CA TRP A 24 7.03 -1.07 -11.79
C TRP A 24 6.59 -0.84 -10.35
N SER A 25 5.42 -1.36 -9.94
CA SER A 25 4.93 -1.23 -8.57
C SER A 25 5.86 -1.88 -7.54
N ILE A 26 6.41 -3.06 -7.85
CA ILE A 26 7.39 -3.73 -6.98
C ILE A 26 8.66 -2.88 -6.88
N ARG A 27 9.18 -2.41 -8.02
CA ARG A 27 10.45 -1.66 -8.07
C ARG A 27 10.34 -0.26 -7.46
N SER A 28 9.14 0.31 -7.39
CA SER A 28 8.88 1.61 -6.75
C SER A 28 8.83 1.54 -5.21
N GLY A 29 9.00 0.36 -4.60
CA GLY A 29 9.05 0.24 -3.13
C GLY A 29 7.73 0.52 -2.41
N GLN A 30 6.59 0.56 -3.13
CA GLN A 30 5.28 0.84 -2.51
C GLN A 30 4.84 -0.23 -1.51
N TYR A 31 5.42 -1.42 -1.58
CA TYR A 31 5.12 -2.51 -0.64
C TYR A 31 5.83 -2.35 0.71
N ASP A 32 6.90 -1.55 0.79
CA ASP A 32 7.67 -1.36 2.02
C ASP A 32 6.93 -0.46 3.05
N ASP A 33 6.09 0.47 2.58
CA ASP A 33 5.29 1.35 3.46
C ASP A 33 3.98 0.69 3.95
N LEU A 34 3.59 -0.47 3.40
CA LEU A 34 2.42 -1.23 3.88
C LEU A 34 2.66 -1.77 5.30
N GLU A 35 3.89 -2.19 5.61
CA GLU A 35 4.26 -2.69 6.94
C GLU A 35 4.25 -1.58 8.00
N GLY A 36 4.70 -0.38 7.64
CA GLY A 36 4.62 0.82 8.48
C GLY A 36 3.19 1.28 8.72
N ALA A 37 2.33 1.24 7.70
CA ALA A 37 0.90 1.56 7.83
C ALA A 37 0.16 0.59 8.76
N ALA A 38 0.47 -0.72 8.68
CA ALA A 38 -0.09 -1.74 9.57
C ALA A 38 0.33 -1.54 11.04
N ARG A 39 1.57 -1.10 11.29
CA ARG A 39 2.01 -0.77 12.65
C ARG A 39 1.27 0.44 13.23
N ARG A 40 0.99 1.45 12.40
CA ARG A 40 0.27 2.66 12.82
C ARG A 40 -1.20 2.41 13.16
N ILE A 41 -1.89 1.51 12.45
CA ILE A 41 -3.30 1.20 12.73
C ILE A 41 -3.50 0.30 13.96
N LEU A 42 -2.47 -0.44 14.40
CA LEU A 42 -2.53 -1.20 15.67
C LEU A 42 -2.16 -0.36 16.89
N ILE A 43 -1.42 0.73 16.69
CA ILE A 43 -1.08 1.69 17.74
C ILE A 43 -2.05 2.86 17.58
N ASP A 44 -3.34 2.61 17.83
CA ASP A 44 -4.22 3.71 18.19
C ASP A 44 -3.67 4.30 19.49
N GLU A 45 -3.37 5.59 19.46
CA GLU A 45 -2.89 6.38 20.60
C GLU A 45 -3.77 6.09 21.82
N GLU A 46 -3.26 5.32 22.78
CA GLU A 46 -3.75 5.45 24.15
C GLU A 46 -3.41 6.90 24.53
N PRO A 47 -4.41 7.79 24.72
CA PRO A 47 -4.12 9.10 25.25
C PRO A 47 -3.46 8.87 26.62
N ASP A 48 -2.32 9.51 26.84
CA ASP A 48 -1.60 9.51 28.11
C ASP A 48 -2.49 10.12 29.23
N GLU A 49 -3.49 9.37 29.69
CA GLU A 49 -4.38 9.69 30.81
C GLU A 49 -3.79 9.15 32.13
N GLU A 50 -2.55 9.50 32.45
CA GLU A 50 -1.96 9.37 33.81
C GLU A 50 -0.50 9.80 33.66
N LEU A 51 -0.14 11.05 33.92
CA LEU A 51 0.56 11.42 35.16
C LEU A 51 0.60 12.96 35.32
N LEU A 52 -0.45 13.63 34.86
CA LEU A 52 -0.78 15.01 35.23
C LEU A 52 -1.35 15.08 36.67
N ASP A 53 -0.71 14.42 37.65
CA ASP A 53 -0.99 14.67 39.08
C ASP A 53 0.15 14.18 40.00
N VAL A 54 1.40 14.53 39.68
CA VAL A 54 2.36 14.73 40.77
C VAL A 54 2.23 16.19 41.17
N SER A 55 1.14 16.47 41.89
CA SER A 55 1.10 17.35 43.05
C SER A 55 2.49 17.91 43.36
N GLN A 56 2.81 19.17 43.11
CA GLN A 56 2.28 20.28 43.92
C GLN A 56 2.11 19.91 45.40
N GLU A 57 3.04 19.16 45.98
CA GLU A 57 3.25 19.15 47.43
C GLU A 57 4.72 19.43 47.74
N LYS A 58 5.02 20.73 47.62
CA LYS A 58 5.85 21.56 48.50
C LYS A 58 7.05 20.93 49.23
#